data_AF-A0A545UZT0-F1
#
_entry.id   AF-A0A545UZT0-F1
#
_cell.length_a   1.000
_cell.length_b   1.000
_cell.length_c   1.000
_cell.angle_alpha   90.00
_cell.angle_beta   90.00
_cell.angle_gamma   90.00
#
_symmetry.space_group_name_H-M   'P 1'
#
loop_
_entity.id
_entity.type
_entity.pdbx_description
1 polymer ?
#
loop_
_entity_poly.entity_id
_entity_poly.type
_entity_poly.pdbx_seq_one_letter_code
_entity_poly.pdbx_strand_id
1 'polypeptide(L)'
;MAAQVIPNSGHDDMIILCPSLPNRDAQFKLTVVSPQHDAVLDYYGRKLATCSSDRTIRIFEIEGESQRLIETLKGHEGAVWCVAWAHPKYGNILASAGYDGKVFIWKEQGPQHQWQRIYDFPLHKASVNIVSWAPHEAGCLLACASSDGNVSVLEFKDSAFDNTTFPAHGLGVNSVSWAPATAPGSIVSSSPGPAAAGNRRFVTGGSDNLVKIWAFEPATQSYKQEGEALTGHSDWVRDVAWSPTVLKRSYIASASQDKTVRIWTSDSTTGGAAQWDCKTLDFEAPVWRVSWSLSGNVLAVSGADNKVSLWKENLRAAKERNKHQPQYTLQLCRETLNEFIGIFIEMVQGDGEDNSAFFPGKQPALKSGERRPGEAA
;
A
#
# COMPACT_ATOMS: atom_id res chain seq x y z
N MET A 1 7.77 4.60 -14.97
CA MET A 1 7.33 5.98 -14.69
C MET A 1 6.87 6.01 -13.24
N ALA A 2 7.35 6.96 -12.44
CA ALA A 2 6.92 7.12 -11.05
C ALA A 2 5.94 8.30 -10.99
N ALA A 3 4.88 8.15 -10.21
CA ALA A 3 3.94 9.23 -9.89
C ALA A 3 4.14 9.63 -8.43
N GLN A 4 4.30 10.93 -8.20
CA GLN A 4 4.42 11.50 -6.87
C GLN A 4 3.42 12.64 -6.70
N VAL A 5 2.57 12.57 -5.67
CA VAL A 5 1.71 13.69 -5.28
C VAL A 5 2.53 14.63 -4.40
N ILE A 6 2.57 15.91 -4.75
CA ILE A 6 3.20 16.98 -3.97
C ILE A 6 2.12 17.98 -3.54
N PRO A 7 1.84 18.08 -2.23
CA PRO A 7 0.93 19.10 -1.73
C PRO A 7 1.56 20.47 -1.93
N ASN A 8 0.81 21.38 -2.53
CA ASN A 8 1.24 22.77 -2.68
C ASN A 8 0.62 23.63 -1.57
N SER A 9 1.26 24.73 -1.24
CA SER A 9 0.81 25.65 -0.18
C SER A 9 -0.47 26.45 -0.53
N GLY A 10 -0.95 26.37 -1.77
CA GLY A 10 -2.30 26.76 -2.17
C GLY A 10 -3.13 25.49 -2.36
N HIS A 11 -4.45 25.55 -2.17
CA HIS A 11 -5.45 24.46 -2.19
C HIS A 11 -5.43 23.45 -3.38
N ASP A 12 -4.45 23.53 -4.28
CA ASP A 12 -4.24 22.66 -5.42
C ASP A 12 -3.06 21.71 -5.17
N ASP A 13 -3.31 20.41 -5.26
CA ASP A 13 -2.26 19.40 -5.24
C ASP A 13 -1.60 19.29 -6.62
N MET A 14 -0.29 19.06 -6.62
CA MET A 14 0.49 18.88 -7.83
C MET A 14 1.00 17.46 -7.93
N ILE A 15 0.54 16.71 -8.92
CA ILE A 15 1.08 15.37 -9.22
C ILE A 15 2.25 15.54 -10.18
N ILE A 16 3.44 15.11 -9.76
CA ILE A 16 4.63 15.02 -10.59
C ILE A 16 4.76 13.60 -11.14
N LEU A 17 4.76 13.46 -12.47
CA LEU A 17 5.14 12.22 -13.13
C LEU A 17 6.57 12.35 -13.67
N CYS A 18 7.45 11.43 -13.27
CA CYS A 18 8.82 11.37 -13.76
C CYS A 18 8.99 10.18 -14.72
N PRO A 19 9.28 10.41 -16.01
CA PRO A 19 9.65 9.36 -16.95
C PRO A 19 11.02 8.78 -16.59
N SER A 20 11.18 7.47 -16.78
CA SER A 20 12.37 6.71 -16.35
C SER A 20 13.56 6.77 -17.33
N LEU A 21 13.63 7.77 -18.20
CA LEU A 21 14.70 7.87 -19.18
C LEU A 21 15.82 8.79 -18.66
N PRO A 22 17.10 8.36 -18.66
CA PRO A 22 18.21 9.07 -18.02
C PRO A 22 18.52 10.48 -18.55
N ASN A 23 17.81 10.94 -19.58
CA ASN A 23 18.21 12.07 -20.40
C ASN A 23 17.08 13.06 -20.71
N ARG A 24 15.98 13.02 -19.95
CA ARG A 24 14.92 14.02 -20.04
C ARG A 24 14.50 14.45 -18.64
N ASP A 25 14.83 15.69 -18.27
CA ASP A 25 14.27 16.45 -17.14
C ASP A 25 12.77 16.78 -17.32
N ALA A 26 12.04 15.96 -18.10
CA ALA A 26 10.62 16.17 -18.37
C ALA A 26 9.81 15.72 -17.16
N GLN A 27 9.68 16.61 -16.17
CA GLN A 27 8.73 16.46 -15.06
C GLN A 27 7.34 16.90 -15.54
N PHE A 28 6.36 16.01 -15.51
CA PHE A 28 4.98 16.36 -15.84
C PHE A 28 4.27 16.83 -14.59
N LYS A 29 3.66 18.02 -14.63
CA LYS A 29 2.90 18.58 -13.52
C LYS A 29 1.42 18.54 -13.87
N LEU A 30 0.67 17.69 -13.19
CA LEU A 30 -0.78 17.72 -13.21
C LEU A 30 -1.24 18.50 -11.97
N THR A 31 -1.79 19.69 -12.19
CA THR A 31 -2.44 20.47 -11.14
C THR A 31 -3.87 19.97 -11.00
N VAL A 32 -4.22 19.44 -9.83
CA VAL A 32 -5.56 18.96 -9.55
C VAL A 32 -6.18 19.83 -8.47
N VAL A 33 -7.39 20.32 -8.78
CA VAL A 33 -8.21 21.07 -7.83
C VAL A 33 -8.80 20.06 -6.84
N SER A 34 -8.41 20.13 -5.56
CA SER A 34 -8.73 19.28 -4.39
C SER A 34 -7.62 18.32 -3.92
N PRO A 35 -7.54 18.07 -2.58
CA PRO A 35 -6.56 17.16 -2.01
C PRO A 35 -6.73 15.75 -2.57
N GLN A 36 -5.65 15.21 -3.13
CA GLN A 36 -5.60 13.87 -3.69
C GLN A 36 -5.14 12.90 -2.61
N HIS A 37 -5.84 11.78 -2.49
CA HIS A 37 -5.42 10.70 -1.60
C HIS A 37 -4.54 9.71 -2.33
N ASP A 38 -4.85 9.40 -3.60
CA ASP A 38 -4.10 8.42 -4.37
C ASP A 38 -4.05 8.81 -5.85
N ALA A 39 -2.96 8.42 -6.53
CA ALA A 39 -2.67 8.81 -7.91
C ALA A 39 -1.88 7.72 -8.63
N VAL A 40 -2.57 6.72 -9.17
CA VAL A 40 -1.98 5.48 -9.70
C VAL A 40 -1.95 5.41 -11.22
N LEU A 41 -0.78 5.12 -11.78
CA LEU A 41 -0.59 4.84 -13.21
C LEU A 41 -1.02 3.41 -13.55
N ASP A 42 -1.54 3.21 -14.75
CA ASP A 42 -1.74 1.88 -15.31
C ASP A 42 -0.41 1.18 -15.60
N TYR A 43 -0.48 -0.13 -15.85
CA TYR A 43 0.71 -0.95 -16.13
C TYR A 43 1.51 -0.50 -17.35
N TYR A 44 0.87 0.19 -18.30
CA TYR A 44 1.53 0.69 -19.51
C TYR A 44 2.01 2.15 -19.40
N GLY A 45 1.70 2.85 -18.29
CA GLY A 45 2.01 4.26 -18.09
C GLY A 45 1.28 5.22 -19.02
N ARG A 46 0.12 4.82 -19.56
CA ARG A 46 -0.71 5.60 -20.47
C ARG A 46 -1.95 6.18 -19.82
N LYS A 47 -2.41 5.61 -18.70
CA LYS A 47 -3.55 6.13 -17.95
C LYS A 47 -3.17 6.41 -16.52
N LEU A 48 -3.64 7.53 -15.98
CA LEU A 48 -3.50 7.89 -14.57
C LEU A 48 -4.89 7.95 -13.95
N ALA A 49 -5.12 7.18 -12.91
CA ALA A 49 -6.29 7.31 -12.05
C ALA A 49 -5.91 8.13 -10.83
N THR A 50 -6.74 9.11 -10.48
CA THR A 50 -6.57 9.95 -9.29
C THR A 50 -7.85 9.90 -8.47
N CYS A 51 -7.73 9.91 -7.15
CA CYS A 51 -8.88 9.91 -6.26
C CYS A 51 -8.77 11.00 -5.19
N SER A 52 -9.92 11.57 -4.83
CA SER A 52 -9.98 12.78 -4.05
C SER A 52 -11.03 12.71 -2.94
N SER A 53 -10.88 13.59 -1.96
CA SER A 53 -11.92 13.95 -0.99
C SER A 53 -13.21 14.46 -1.65
N ASP A 54 -13.17 14.90 -2.91
CA ASP A 54 -14.35 15.37 -3.67
C ASP A 54 -15.33 14.24 -4.06
N ARG A 55 -15.01 12.99 -3.68
CA ARG A 55 -15.78 11.76 -3.92
C ARG A 55 -15.76 11.29 -5.37
N THR A 56 -14.85 11.84 -6.17
CA THR A 56 -14.68 11.50 -7.58
C THR A 56 -13.36 10.79 -7.81
N ILE A 57 -13.35 9.98 -8.86
CA ILE A 57 -12.13 9.39 -9.41
C ILE A 57 -12.00 9.93 -10.82
N ARG A 58 -10.86 10.56 -11.11
CA ARG A 58 -10.60 11.13 -12.44
C ARG A 58 -9.56 10.27 -13.15
N ILE A 59 -9.87 9.91 -14.40
CA ILE A 59 -8.99 9.12 -15.25
C ILE A 59 -8.45 10.03 -16.34
N PHE A 60 -7.13 10.12 -16.41
CA PHE A 60 -6.39 10.89 -17.39
C PHE A 60 -5.69 9.96 -18.37
N GLU A 61 -5.68 10.32 -19.64
CA GLU A 61 -4.80 9.77 -20.66
C GLU A 61 -3.51 10.57 -20.68
N ILE A 62 -2.39 9.87 -20.76
CA ILE A 62 -1.05 10.44 -20.85
C ILE A 62 -0.46 10.03 -22.20
N GLU A 63 -0.29 11.01 -23.08
CA GLU A 63 0.39 10.85 -24.35
C GLU A 63 1.58 11.80 -24.42
N GLY A 64 2.77 11.25 -24.12
CA GLY A 64 4.01 12.02 -24.09
C GLY A 64 3.94 13.11 -23.03
N GLU A 65 3.88 14.37 -23.47
CA GLU A 65 3.80 15.54 -22.58
C GLU A 65 2.38 16.10 -22.41
N SER A 66 1.41 15.53 -23.12
CA SER A 66 0.01 15.93 -23.05
C SER A 66 -0.77 15.03 -22.10
N GLN A 67 -1.68 15.66 -21.36
CA GLN A 67 -2.62 14.98 -20.50
C GLN A 67 -4.03 15.39 -20.86
N ARG A 68 -4.94 14.42 -20.88
CA ARG A 68 -6.35 14.66 -21.18
C ARG A 68 -7.22 13.93 -20.17
N LEU A 69 -8.13 14.65 -19.52
CA LEU A 69 -9.18 14.01 -18.72
C LEU A 69 -10.07 13.20 -19.67
N ILE A 70 -10.09 11.87 -19.48
CA ILE A 70 -10.95 10.95 -20.24
C ILE A 70 -12.33 10.92 -19.59
N GLU A 71 -12.35 10.63 -18.28
CA GLU A 71 -13.58 10.37 -17.56
C GLU A 71 -13.50 10.80 -16.09
N THR A 72 -14.68 11.09 -15.53
CA THR A 72 -14.85 11.35 -14.09
C THR A 72 -15.87 10.37 -13.53
N LEU A 73 -15.38 9.36 -12.81
CA LEU A 73 -16.20 8.36 -12.16
C LEU A 73 -16.79 8.94 -10.88
N LYS A 74 -18.12 8.88 -10.78
CA LYS A 74 -18.89 9.34 -9.62
C LYS A 74 -19.75 8.20 -9.11
N GLY A 75 -19.81 8.05 -7.80
CA GLY A 75 -20.63 7.03 -7.16
C GLY A 75 -20.40 6.88 -5.66
N HIS A 76 -19.23 7.28 -5.16
CA HIS A 76 -18.95 7.26 -3.72
C HIS A 76 -19.71 8.37 -3.00
N GLU A 77 -20.17 8.07 -1.79
CA GLU A 77 -20.88 9.03 -0.93
C GLU A 77 -19.92 9.81 -0.02
N GLY A 78 -18.70 9.30 0.17
CA GLY A 78 -17.62 9.89 0.95
C GLY A 78 -16.29 9.96 0.18
N ALA A 79 -15.24 10.46 0.84
CA ALA A 79 -13.90 10.59 0.25
C ALA A 79 -13.39 9.25 -0.30
N VAL A 80 -12.70 9.28 -1.43
CA VAL A 80 -12.09 8.08 -2.02
C VAL A 80 -10.63 8.03 -1.60
N TRP A 81 -10.25 7.00 -0.85
CA TRP A 81 -8.94 6.90 -0.23
C TRP A 81 -7.88 6.28 -1.14
N CYS A 82 -8.27 5.28 -1.92
CA CYS A 82 -7.33 4.49 -2.69
C CYS A 82 -7.97 4.01 -4.00
N VAL A 83 -7.15 3.94 -5.04
CA VAL A 83 -7.49 3.38 -6.34
C VAL A 83 -6.43 2.39 -6.77
N ALA A 84 -6.84 1.28 -7.40
CA ALA A 84 -5.90 0.26 -7.82
C ALA A 84 -6.28 -0.33 -9.19
N TRP A 85 -5.31 -0.37 -10.11
CA TRP A 85 -5.47 -0.99 -11.42
C TRP A 85 -5.33 -2.51 -11.35
N ALA A 86 -6.26 -3.23 -11.96
CA ALA A 86 -6.10 -4.67 -12.14
C ALA A 86 -5.06 -4.96 -13.22
N HIS A 87 -4.53 -6.18 -13.22
CA HIS A 87 -3.60 -6.61 -14.26
C HIS A 87 -4.28 -6.60 -15.65
N PRO A 88 -3.63 -6.08 -16.72
CA PRO A 88 -4.24 -5.92 -18.04
C PRO A 88 -4.80 -7.19 -18.67
N LYS A 89 -4.32 -8.36 -18.23
CA LYS A 89 -4.85 -9.69 -18.62
C LYS A 89 -6.36 -9.82 -18.36
N TYR A 90 -6.90 -9.14 -17.36
CA TYR A 90 -8.32 -9.16 -17.01
C TYR A 90 -9.12 -8.03 -17.67
N GLY A 91 -8.46 -7.23 -18.51
CA GLY A 91 -8.98 -6.01 -19.11
C GLY A 91 -8.68 -4.77 -18.27
N ASN A 92 -9.18 -3.63 -18.74
CA ASN A 92 -9.01 -2.34 -18.07
C ASN A 92 -10.02 -2.22 -16.94
N ILE A 93 -9.61 -2.67 -15.76
CA ILE A 93 -10.40 -2.68 -14.53
C ILE A 93 -9.70 -1.81 -13.49
N LEU A 94 -10.47 -1.00 -12.78
CA LEU A 94 -10.03 -0.16 -11.68
C LEU A 94 -10.88 -0.44 -10.45
N ALA A 95 -10.25 -0.67 -9.30
CA ALA A 95 -10.91 -0.73 -8.01
C ALA A 95 -10.80 0.62 -7.29
N SER A 96 -11.81 1.00 -6.53
CA SER A 96 -11.78 2.18 -5.67
C SER A 96 -12.35 1.90 -4.29
N ALA A 97 -11.70 2.44 -3.26
CA ALA A 97 -12.09 2.32 -1.86
C ALA A 97 -12.55 3.68 -1.30
N GLY A 98 -13.72 3.69 -0.65
CA GLY A 98 -14.30 4.90 -0.09
C GLY A 98 -14.41 4.90 1.43
N TYR A 99 -14.50 6.12 1.98
CA TYR A 99 -14.89 6.37 3.37
C TYR A 99 -16.31 5.88 3.69
N ASP A 100 -17.15 5.77 2.66
CA ASP A 100 -18.52 5.24 2.74
C ASP A 100 -18.60 3.73 3.03
N GLY A 101 -17.45 3.06 3.18
CA GLY A 101 -17.38 1.62 3.44
C GLY A 101 -17.66 0.77 2.19
N LYS A 102 -17.74 1.39 1.01
CA LYS A 102 -18.01 0.70 -0.25
C LYS A 102 -16.70 0.54 -1.03
N VAL A 103 -16.58 -0.60 -1.69
CA VAL A 103 -15.59 -0.80 -2.76
C VAL A 103 -16.32 -0.89 -4.09
N PHE A 104 -15.89 -0.10 -5.07
CA PHE A 104 -16.43 -0.17 -6.42
C PHE A 104 -15.40 -0.73 -7.38
N ILE A 105 -15.88 -1.60 -8.27
CA ILE A 105 -15.10 -2.09 -9.40
C ILE A 105 -15.64 -1.44 -10.67
N TRP A 106 -14.76 -0.73 -11.34
CA TRP A 106 -15.00 -0.02 -12.59
C TRP A 106 -14.33 -0.78 -13.72
N LYS A 107 -15.01 -0.91 -14.85
CA LYS A 107 -14.45 -1.54 -16.05
C LYS A 107 -14.71 -0.65 -17.25
N GLU A 108 -13.68 -0.48 -18.04
CA GLU A 108 -13.78 0.16 -19.34
C GLU A 108 -14.36 -0.85 -20.35
N GLN A 109 -15.46 -0.48 -21.00
CA GLN A 109 -16.15 -1.34 -21.95
C GLN A 109 -16.53 -0.59 -23.24
N GLY A 110 -16.69 -1.39 -24.30
CA GLY A 110 -17.16 -0.94 -25.60
C GLY A 110 -16.10 -0.24 -26.46
N PRO A 111 -16.37 -0.08 -27.77
CA PRO A 111 -15.46 0.60 -28.70
C PRO A 111 -15.28 2.09 -28.40
N GLN A 112 -16.14 2.67 -27.56
CA GLN A 112 -16.07 4.06 -27.12
C GLN A 112 -15.29 4.24 -25.81
N HIS A 113 -14.68 3.18 -25.26
CA HIS A 113 -13.85 3.29 -24.05
C HIS A 113 -14.61 3.85 -22.83
N GLN A 114 -15.90 3.50 -22.70
CA GLN A 114 -16.76 4.03 -21.66
C GLN A 114 -16.52 3.29 -20.34
N TRP A 115 -16.40 4.05 -19.26
CA TRP A 115 -16.24 3.51 -17.92
C TRP A 115 -17.59 3.24 -17.27
N GLN A 116 -17.76 2.02 -16.76
CA GLN A 116 -18.97 1.62 -16.04
C GLN A 116 -18.64 0.89 -14.76
N ARG A 117 -19.46 1.10 -13.72
CA ARG A 117 -19.39 0.35 -12.48
C ARG A 117 -19.98 -1.05 -12.71
N ILE A 118 -19.17 -2.08 -12.55
CA ILE A 118 -19.57 -3.47 -12.78
C ILE A 118 -19.91 -4.22 -11.48
N TYR A 119 -19.42 -3.73 -10.34
CA TYR A 119 -19.67 -4.35 -9.05
C TYR A 119 -19.59 -3.33 -7.92
N ASP A 120 -20.47 -3.51 -6.93
CA ASP A 120 -20.45 -2.81 -5.66
C ASP A 120 -20.31 -3.81 -4.52
N PHE A 121 -19.42 -3.50 -3.59
CA PHE A 121 -19.17 -4.31 -2.41
C PHE A 121 -19.45 -3.50 -1.14
N PRO A 122 -20.66 -3.61 -0.56
CA PRO A 122 -21.09 -2.82 0.60
C PRO A 122 -21.03 -3.59 1.92
N LEU A 123 -20.16 -4.60 2.07
CA LEU A 123 -20.14 -5.44 3.27
C LEU A 123 -19.44 -4.80 4.48
N HIS A 124 -18.54 -3.85 4.25
CA HIS A 124 -17.81 -3.19 5.33
C HIS A 124 -18.68 -2.17 6.05
N LYS A 125 -18.58 -2.15 7.39
CA LYS A 125 -19.38 -1.25 8.24
C LYS A 125 -18.71 0.10 8.50
N ALA A 126 -17.45 0.23 8.10
CA ALA A 126 -16.63 1.42 8.27
C ALA A 126 -15.82 1.68 7.00
N SER A 127 -15.12 2.81 6.96
CA SER A 127 -14.23 3.21 5.87
C SER A 127 -13.32 2.07 5.39
N VAL A 128 -13.21 1.91 4.08
CA VAL A 128 -12.21 1.04 3.45
C VAL A 128 -10.99 1.89 3.13
N ASN A 129 -9.86 1.57 3.75
CA ASN A 129 -8.67 2.43 3.72
C ASN A 129 -7.81 2.17 2.49
N ILE A 130 -7.66 0.89 2.10
CA ILE A 130 -6.81 0.50 0.98
C ILE A 130 -7.42 -0.67 0.22
N VAL A 131 -7.14 -0.70 -1.08
CA VAL A 131 -7.46 -1.79 -1.99
C VAL A 131 -6.19 -2.20 -2.74
N SER A 132 -5.94 -3.51 -2.87
CA SER A 132 -4.76 -4.01 -3.54
C SER A 132 -5.09 -5.26 -4.36
N TRP A 133 -4.74 -5.24 -5.65
CA TRP A 133 -4.89 -6.40 -6.53
C TRP A 133 -3.77 -7.40 -6.30
N ALA A 134 -4.12 -8.69 -6.29
CA ALA A 134 -3.16 -9.77 -6.21
C ALA A 134 -2.33 -9.90 -7.50
N PRO A 135 -1.14 -10.52 -7.43
CA PRO A 135 -0.39 -10.90 -8.60
C PRO A 135 -1.24 -11.79 -9.53
N HIS A 136 -1.18 -11.52 -10.83
CA HIS A 136 -2.02 -12.15 -11.84
C HIS A 136 -1.86 -13.68 -11.95
N GLU A 137 -0.77 -14.25 -11.42
CA GLU A 137 -0.55 -15.68 -11.32
C GLU A 137 -1.41 -16.34 -10.23
N ALA A 138 -1.79 -15.60 -9.20
CA ALA A 138 -2.67 -16.08 -8.11
C ALA A 138 -4.16 -16.03 -8.48
N GLY A 139 -4.51 -15.20 -9.46
CA GLY A 139 -5.89 -14.97 -9.93
C GLY A 139 -6.24 -13.48 -9.96
N CYS A 140 -7.49 -13.18 -10.34
CA CYS A 140 -8.04 -11.83 -10.26
C CYS A 140 -8.63 -11.63 -8.86
N LEU A 141 -7.76 -11.38 -7.88
CA LEU A 141 -8.16 -11.19 -6.49
C LEU A 141 -7.94 -9.73 -6.07
N LEU A 142 -8.86 -9.17 -5.30
CA LEU A 142 -8.74 -7.86 -4.69
C LEU A 142 -8.81 -7.99 -3.17
N ALA A 143 -7.76 -7.58 -2.47
CA ALA A 143 -7.80 -7.42 -1.01
C ALA A 143 -8.25 -6.01 -0.66
N CYS A 144 -9.15 -5.92 0.32
CA CYS A 144 -9.70 -4.68 0.86
C CYS A 144 -9.46 -4.67 2.37
N ALA A 145 -8.85 -3.62 2.89
CA ALA A 145 -8.65 -3.43 4.32
C ALA A 145 -9.59 -2.34 4.83
N SER A 146 -10.35 -2.65 5.88
CA SER A 146 -11.29 -1.72 6.49
C SER A 146 -10.98 -1.47 7.96
N SER A 147 -11.40 -0.30 8.43
CA SER A 147 -11.34 0.05 9.84
C SER A 147 -12.37 -0.64 10.72
N ASP A 148 -13.28 -1.42 10.13
CA ASP A 148 -14.12 -2.34 10.91
C ASP A 148 -13.31 -3.50 11.53
N GLY A 149 -12.02 -3.63 11.18
CA GLY A 149 -11.11 -4.67 11.66
C GLY A 149 -11.05 -5.89 10.76
N ASN A 150 -11.88 -5.93 9.71
CA ASN A 150 -11.95 -7.02 8.76
C ASN A 150 -11.09 -6.73 7.53
N VAL A 151 -10.61 -7.83 6.95
CA VAL A 151 -10.09 -7.84 5.58
C VAL A 151 -11.03 -8.67 4.73
N SER A 152 -11.36 -8.12 3.56
CA SER A 152 -12.15 -8.81 2.56
C SER A 152 -11.27 -9.11 1.36
N VAL A 153 -11.33 -10.33 0.85
CA VAL A 153 -10.73 -10.70 -0.43
C VAL A 153 -11.84 -11.05 -1.40
N LEU A 154 -11.92 -10.30 -2.49
CA LEU A 154 -12.86 -10.52 -3.59
C LEU A 154 -12.16 -11.32 -4.69
N GLU A 155 -12.77 -12.39 -5.17
CA GLU A 155 -12.29 -13.18 -6.29
C GLU A 155 -13.21 -12.96 -7.50
N PHE A 156 -12.63 -12.45 -8.60
CA PHE A 156 -13.34 -12.29 -9.85
C PHE A 156 -13.12 -13.52 -10.74
N LYS A 157 -14.17 -14.31 -10.92
CA LYS A 157 -14.15 -15.53 -11.72
C LYS A 157 -15.45 -15.68 -12.51
N ASP A 158 -15.34 -16.01 -13.79
CA ASP A 158 -16.50 -16.31 -14.65
C ASP A 158 -17.59 -15.23 -14.66
N SER A 159 -17.19 -13.96 -14.59
CA SER A 159 -18.07 -12.78 -14.48
C SER A 159 -18.89 -12.67 -13.18
N ALA A 160 -18.62 -13.53 -12.21
CA ALA A 160 -19.12 -13.42 -10.84
C ALA A 160 -18.01 -12.90 -9.91
N PHE A 161 -18.43 -12.26 -8.82
CA PHE A 161 -17.56 -11.85 -7.73
C PHE A 161 -17.91 -12.68 -6.49
N ASP A 162 -16.99 -13.54 -6.09
CA ASP A 162 -17.02 -14.19 -4.80
C ASP A 162 -16.27 -13.32 -3.79
N ASN A 163 -16.64 -13.41 -2.51
CA ASN A 163 -15.95 -12.67 -1.46
C ASN A 163 -15.71 -13.57 -0.24
N THR A 164 -14.58 -13.31 0.41
CA THR A 164 -14.21 -13.92 1.69
C THR A 164 -13.87 -12.80 2.65
N THR A 165 -14.65 -12.65 3.72
CA THR A 165 -14.43 -11.62 4.75
C THR A 165 -14.05 -12.30 6.04
N PHE A 166 -12.99 -11.83 6.70
CA PHE A 166 -12.55 -12.38 7.97
C PHE A 166 -11.96 -11.27 8.87
N PRO A 167 -12.06 -11.42 10.20
CA PRO A 167 -11.49 -10.47 11.15
C PRO A 167 -9.97 -10.61 11.20
N ALA A 168 -9.26 -9.51 10.94
CA ALA A 168 -7.80 -9.50 10.91
C ALA A 168 -7.20 -8.77 12.13
N HIS A 169 -7.65 -7.55 12.43
CA HIS A 169 -7.13 -6.71 13.50
C HIS A 169 -8.27 -6.15 14.35
N GLY A 170 -8.13 -6.15 15.67
CA GLY A 170 -9.23 -5.81 16.59
C GLY A 170 -9.65 -4.33 16.59
N LEU A 171 -8.76 -3.43 16.17
CA LEU A 171 -8.96 -1.97 16.20
C LEU A 171 -9.07 -1.34 14.80
N GLY A 172 -9.09 -2.14 13.73
CA GLY A 172 -9.09 -1.66 12.34
C GLY A 172 -7.82 -2.01 11.59
N VAL A 173 -7.96 -2.14 10.26
CA VAL A 173 -6.87 -2.48 9.33
C VAL A 173 -6.58 -1.26 8.46
N ASN A 174 -5.34 -0.79 8.48
CA ASN A 174 -4.93 0.41 7.77
C ASN A 174 -4.35 0.11 6.39
N SER A 175 -3.63 -1.02 6.26
CA SER A 175 -2.96 -1.37 5.01
C SER A 175 -2.94 -2.88 4.74
N VAL A 176 -2.87 -3.24 3.46
CA VAL A 176 -2.75 -4.60 2.93
C VAL A 176 -1.81 -4.60 1.74
N SER A 177 -0.91 -5.59 1.68
CA SER A 177 -0.02 -5.80 0.54
C SER A 177 0.13 -7.27 0.23
N TRP A 178 -0.07 -7.64 -1.03
CA TRP A 178 0.13 -9.01 -1.49
C TRP A 178 1.60 -9.40 -1.53
N ALA A 179 1.88 -10.64 -1.18
CA ALA A 179 3.16 -11.27 -1.47
C ALA A 179 3.24 -11.63 -2.97
N PRO A 180 4.45 -11.67 -3.56
CA PRO A 180 4.62 -12.19 -4.91
C PRO A 180 4.17 -13.65 -4.99
N ALA A 181 3.48 -14.01 -6.07
CA ALA A 181 2.88 -15.34 -6.25
C ALA A 181 3.92 -16.47 -6.35
N THR A 182 5.14 -16.15 -6.74
CA THR A 182 6.25 -17.10 -6.80
C THR A 182 6.94 -17.17 -5.44
N ALA A 183 6.95 -18.36 -4.84
CA ALA A 183 7.69 -18.58 -3.60
C ALA A 183 9.19 -18.27 -3.81
N PRO A 184 9.85 -17.62 -2.84
CA PRO A 184 11.29 -17.37 -2.87
C PRO A 184 12.06 -18.65 -3.24
N GLY A 185 12.81 -18.63 -4.35
CA GLY A 185 13.62 -19.77 -4.79
C GLY A 185 12.96 -20.75 -5.78
N SER A 186 11.67 -20.61 -6.10
CA SER A 186 10.98 -21.52 -7.05
C SER A 186 11.49 -21.43 -8.50
N ILE A 187 12.26 -20.39 -8.85
CA ILE A 187 12.85 -20.21 -10.19
C ILE A 187 14.11 -21.09 -10.38
N VAL A 188 14.64 -21.67 -9.30
CA VAL A 188 15.88 -22.48 -9.33
C VAL A 188 15.59 -23.98 -9.49
N SER A 189 14.34 -24.42 -9.32
CA SER A 189 13.96 -25.83 -9.51
C SER A 189 13.34 -26.08 -10.88
N SER A 190 14.00 -26.87 -11.72
CA SER A 190 13.54 -27.34 -13.04
C SER A 190 12.37 -28.35 -13.00
N SER A 191 11.65 -28.42 -11.89
CA SER A 191 10.49 -29.30 -11.71
C SER A 191 9.34 -28.46 -11.17
N PRO A 192 8.27 -28.22 -11.95
CA PRO A 192 7.08 -27.55 -11.43
C PRO A 192 6.41 -28.50 -10.44
N GLY A 193 6.69 -28.32 -9.15
CA GLY A 193 5.88 -28.93 -8.10
C GLY A 193 4.45 -28.41 -8.16
N PRO A 194 3.47 -29.07 -7.52
CA PRO A 194 2.06 -28.65 -7.47
C PRO A 194 1.82 -27.27 -6.82
N ALA A 195 2.88 -26.56 -6.42
CA ALA A 195 2.88 -25.13 -6.07
C ALA A 195 2.69 -24.20 -7.30
N ALA A 196 2.15 -24.70 -8.41
CA ALA A 196 1.74 -23.92 -9.58
C ALA A 196 0.45 -23.12 -9.35
N ALA A 197 -0.28 -23.38 -8.26
CA ALA A 197 -1.22 -22.42 -7.72
C ALA A 197 -0.40 -21.37 -6.94
N GLY A 198 -0.26 -20.18 -7.51
CA GLY A 198 0.52 -19.09 -6.91
C GLY A 198 0.22 -18.94 -5.43
N ASN A 199 1.26 -18.81 -4.61
CA ASN A 199 1.10 -18.78 -3.16
C ASN A 199 0.32 -17.51 -2.79
N ARG A 200 -0.96 -17.66 -2.42
CA ARG A 200 -1.86 -16.56 -2.05
C ARG A 200 -1.52 -16.13 -0.62
N ARG A 201 -0.53 -15.25 -0.49
CA ARG A 201 -0.14 -14.65 0.80
C ARG A 201 -0.23 -13.14 0.72
N PHE A 202 -0.54 -12.52 1.85
CA PHE A 202 -0.46 -11.06 1.98
C PHE A 202 -0.15 -10.67 3.42
N VAL A 203 0.29 -9.44 3.59
CA VAL A 203 0.56 -8.83 4.89
C VAL A 203 -0.48 -7.74 5.16
N THR A 204 -0.90 -7.63 6.42
CA THR A 204 -1.80 -6.58 6.89
C THR A 204 -1.16 -5.81 8.04
N GLY A 205 -1.37 -4.50 8.05
CA GLY A 205 -0.99 -3.60 9.15
C GLY A 205 -2.23 -3.02 9.81
N GLY A 206 -2.31 -3.12 11.13
CA GLY A 206 -3.47 -2.68 11.90
C GLY A 206 -3.19 -1.56 12.89
N SER A 207 -4.29 -1.00 13.40
CA SER A 207 -4.29 -0.04 14.52
C SER A 207 -4.06 -0.72 15.89
N ASP A 208 -3.86 -2.04 15.91
CA ASP A 208 -3.41 -2.82 17.07
C ASP A 208 -1.88 -2.90 17.20
N ASN A 209 -1.15 -2.13 16.38
CA ASN A 209 0.31 -2.05 16.30
C ASN A 209 0.96 -3.35 15.79
N LEU A 210 0.17 -4.28 15.26
CA LEU A 210 0.64 -5.56 14.76
C LEU A 210 0.75 -5.55 13.25
N VAL A 211 1.72 -6.30 12.76
CA VAL A 211 1.79 -6.72 11.36
C VAL A 211 1.52 -8.21 11.29
N LYS A 212 0.53 -8.62 10.51
CA LYS A 212 0.12 -10.03 10.40
C LYS A 212 0.28 -10.51 8.98
N ILE A 213 0.72 -11.75 8.84
CA ILE A 213 0.84 -12.41 7.54
C ILE A 213 -0.28 -13.43 7.43
N TRP A 214 -0.94 -13.46 6.28
CA TRP A 214 -2.06 -14.33 5.98
C TRP A 214 -1.70 -15.22 4.80
N ALA A 215 -2.02 -16.50 4.93
CA ALA A 215 -1.90 -17.48 3.86
C ALA A 215 -3.26 -18.09 3.56
N PHE A 216 -3.56 -18.25 2.28
CA PHE A 216 -4.76 -18.93 1.83
C PHE A 216 -4.65 -20.44 2.07
N GLU A 217 -5.67 -21.01 2.70
CA GLU A 217 -5.77 -22.45 2.89
C GLU A 217 -6.87 -23.03 1.97
N PRO A 218 -6.51 -23.79 0.92
CA PRO A 218 -7.49 -24.31 -0.04
C PRO A 218 -8.56 -25.22 0.58
N ALA A 219 -8.23 -25.89 1.68
CA ALA A 219 -9.15 -26.81 2.36
C ALA A 219 -10.33 -26.09 3.03
N THR A 220 -10.11 -24.88 3.54
CA THR A 220 -11.14 -24.09 4.22
C THR A 220 -11.66 -22.95 3.35
N GLN A 221 -11.07 -22.71 2.16
CA GLN A 221 -11.37 -21.56 1.30
C GLN A 221 -11.30 -20.23 2.09
N SER A 222 -10.38 -20.16 3.05
CA SER A 222 -10.24 -19.03 3.95
C SER A 222 -8.77 -18.67 4.15
N TYR A 223 -8.53 -17.46 4.65
CA TYR A 223 -7.21 -16.99 5.01
C TYR A 223 -6.93 -17.25 6.48
N LYS A 224 -5.80 -17.89 6.77
CA LYS A 224 -5.32 -18.13 8.13
C LYS A 224 -4.05 -17.33 8.37
N GLN A 225 -3.89 -16.86 9.60
CA GLN A 225 -2.67 -16.19 10.02
C GLN A 225 -1.51 -17.21 9.98
N GLU A 226 -0.44 -16.83 9.30
CA GLU A 226 0.78 -17.63 9.20
C GLU A 226 1.76 -17.20 10.29
N GLY A 227 1.98 -18.08 11.27
CA GLY A 227 2.94 -17.84 12.34
C GLY A 227 2.50 -16.76 13.35
N GLU A 228 3.46 -16.34 14.16
CA GLU A 228 3.27 -15.30 15.17
C GLU A 228 3.12 -13.91 14.51
N ALA A 229 2.33 -13.05 15.16
CA ALA A 229 2.23 -11.66 14.72
C ALA A 229 3.59 -10.96 14.87
N LEU A 230 3.97 -10.19 13.86
CA LEU A 230 5.21 -9.40 13.88
C LEU A 230 5.00 -8.22 14.83
N THR A 231 5.57 -8.33 16.03
CA THR A 231 5.46 -7.36 17.12
C THR A 231 6.68 -6.45 17.15
N GLY A 232 6.47 -5.17 17.41
CA GLY A 232 7.57 -4.22 17.58
C GLY A 232 7.17 -2.76 17.42
N HIS A 233 6.13 -2.46 16.66
CA HIS A 233 5.61 -1.10 16.58
C HIS A 233 4.93 -0.69 17.88
N SER A 234 5.09 0.58 18.25
CA SER A 234 4.55 1.15 19.50
C SER A 234 3.28 1.98 19.29
N ASP A 235 2.96 2.32 18.04
CA ASP A 235 1.73 3.00 17.63
C ASP A 235 1.23 2.40 16.30
N TRP A 236 0.11 2.92 15.80
CA TRP A 236 -0.60 2.37 14.65
C TRP A 236 0.30 2.17 13.44
N VAL A 237 0.23 0.96 12.85
CA VAL A 237 0.88 0.68 11.57
C VAL A 237 0.07 1.36 10.48
N ARG A 238 0.68 2.30 9.78
CA ARG A 238 0.02 3.11 8.74
C ARG A 238 0.08 2.45 7.38
N ASP A 239 1.19 1.80 7.06
CA ASP A 239 1.34 1.14 5.78
C ASP A 239 2.25 -0.10 5.87
N VAL A 240 1.99 -1.08 5.01
CA VAL A 240 2.78 -2.30 4.87
C VAL A 240 3.02 -2.58 3.40
N ALA A 241 4.25 -2.88 3.04
CA ALA A 241 4.63 -3.19 1.67
C ALA A 241 5.48 -4.46 1.63
N TRP A 242 5.01 -5.45 0.89
CA TRP A 242 5.79 -6.65 0.56
C TRP A 242 6.63 -6.37 -0.67
N SER A 243 7.93 -6.67 -0.62
CA SER A 243 8.81 -6.51 -1.77
C SER A 243 8.39 -7.46 -2.90
N PRO A 244 8.15 -6.97 -4.12
CA PRO A 244 7.79 -7.82 -5.26
C PRO A 244 8.99 -8.64 -5.76
N THR A 245 10.20 -8.37 -5.24
CA THR A 245 11.41 -9.06 -5.67
C THR A 245 11.38 -10.53 -5.25
N VAL A 246 11.44 -11.44 -6.23
CA VAL A 246 11.47 -12.90 -6.01
C VAL A 246 12.90 -13.35 -5.72
N LEU A 247 13.53 -12.71 -4.72
CA LEU A 247 14.86 -13.09 -4.24
C LEU A 247 14.77 -14.32 -3.32
N LYS A 248 15.92 -14.83 -2.88
CA LYS A 248 15.98 -15.93 -1.90
C LYS A 248 15.41 -15.54 -0.53
N ARG A 249 15.37 -14.23 -0.23
CA ARG A 249 14.80 -13.65 0.99
C ARG A 249 13.51 -12.92 0.65
N SER A 250 12.50 -13.05 1.50
CA SER A 250 11.32 -12.17 1.49
C SER A 250 11.60 -10.92 2.32
N TYR A 251 11.18 -9.77 1.80
CA TYR A 251 11.28 -8.48 2.47
C TYR A 251 9.89 -7.90 2.65
N ILE A 252 9.58 -7.45 3.86
CA ILE A 252 8.38 -6.66 4.16
C ILE A 252 8.85 -5.37 4.83
N ALA A 253 8.29 -4.23 4.43
CA ALA A 253 8.44 -2.97 5.13
C ALA A 253 7.12 -2.64 5.83
N SER A 254 7.18 -2.18 7.07
CA SER A 254 6.04 -1.63 7.80
C SER A 254 6.38 -0.24 8.31
N ALA A 255 5.52 0.72 7.99
CA ALA A 255 5.59 2.09 8.46
C ALA A 255 4.58 2.31 9.58
N SER A 256 4.99 3.00 10.63
CA SER A 256 4.12 3.32 11.76
C SER A 256 4.17 4.80 12.12
N GLN A 257 3.10 5.21 12.80
CA GLN A 257 3.00 6.51 13.43
C GLN A 257 4.00 6.69 14.58
N ASP A 258 4.62 5.61 15.06
CA ASP A 258 5.72 5.64 16.03
C ASP A 258 7.04 6.24 15.50
N LYS A 259 7.02 6.75 14.26
CA LYS A 259 8.16 7.35 13.56
C LYS A 259 9.25 6.34 13.18
N THR A 260 8.90 5.06 13.15
CA THR A 260 9.81 4.01 12.71
C THR A 260 9.30 3.32 11.45
N VAL A 261 10.24 2.89 10.62
CA VAL A 261 9.99 1.90 9.58
C VAL A 261 10.72 0.63 9.97
N ARG A 262 10.00 -0.49 10.04
CA ARG A 262 10.58 -1.80 10.31
C ARG A 262 10.66 -2.60 9.04
N ILE A 263 11.83 -3.17 8.79
CA ILE A 263 12.10 -4.07 7.68
C ILE A 263 12.18 -5.49 8.24
N TRP A 264 11.27 -6.34 7.77
CA TRP A 264 11.19 -7.73 8.15
C TRP A 264 11.77 -8.58 7.03
N THR A 265 12.75 -9.40 7.38
CA THR A 265 13.40 -10.31 6.43
C THR A 265 13.20 -11.75 6.84
N SER A 266 12.83 -12.60 5.89
CA SER A 266 12.71 -14.04 6.12
C SER A 266 13.42 -14.84 5.04
N ASP A 267 14.23 -15.82 5.48
CA ASP A 267 14.99 -16.73 4.63
C ASP A 267 14.19 -18.02 4.43
N SER A 268 13.66 -18.23 3.22
CA SER A 268 12.84 -19.41 2.89
C SER A 268 13.64 -20.72 2.76
N THR A 269 14.95 -20.71 3.02
CA THR A 269 15.85 -21.86 2.84
C THR A 269 15.77 -22.91 3.94
N THR A 270 15.17 -22.59 5.09
CA THR A 270 14.96 -23.54 6.17
C THR A 270 13.50 -23.95 6.17
N GLY A 271 13.20 -25.22 5.87
CA GLY A 271 11.85 -25.79 5.87
C GLY A 271 11.17 -25.87 7.25
N GLY A 272 11.39 -24.89 8.11
CA GLY A 272 10.67 -24.63 9.36
C GLY A 272 9.82 -23.36 9.24
N ALA A 273 9.07 -23.04 10.30
CA ALA A 273 8.31 -21.80 10.39
C ALA A 273 9.20 -20.60 10.02
N ALA A 274 8.72 -19.76 9.10
CA ALA A 274 9.45 -18.58 8.64
C ALA A 274 9.83 -17.71 9.84
N GLN A 275 11.10 -17.73 10.24
CA GLN A 275 11.61 -16.78 11.21
C GLN A 275 11.77 -15.43 10.50
N TRP A 276 11.24 -14.39 11.12
CA TRP A 276 11.29 -13.03 10.62
C TRP A 276 12.24 -12.22 11.49
N ASP A 277 13.36 -11.82 10.90
CA ASP A 277 14.28 -10.87 11.53
C ASP A 277 13.80 -9.44 11.29
N CYS A 278 13.88 -8.60 12.31
CA CYS A 278 13.43 -7.22 12.26
C CYS A 278 14.62 -6.25 12.30
N LYS A 279 14.65 -5.31 11.36
CA LYS A 279 15.55 -4.17 11.37
C LYS A 279 14.75 -2.88 11.45
N THR A 280 15.09 -2.00 12.38
CA THR A 280 14.37 -0.73 12.60
C THR A 280 15.12 0.43 11.96
N LEU A 281 14.38 1.33 11.33
CA LEU A 281 14.82 2.62 10.80
C LEU A 281 14.06 3.71 11.55
N ASP A 282 14.79 4.63 12.18
CA ASP A 282 14.20 5.71 12.96
C ASP A 282 14.09 6.99 12.12
N PHE A 283 12.96 7.69 12.23
CA PHE A 283 12.68 8.96 11.58
C PHE A 283 12.27 10.03 12.61
N GLU A 284 12.41 11.31 12.25
CA GLU A 284 12.05 12.43 13.14
C GLU A 284 10.52 12.69 13.15
N ALA A 285 9.83 12.25 12.10
CA ALA A 285 8.41 12.45 11.85
C ALA A 285 7.67 11.11 11.62
N PRO A 286 6.34 11.06 11.86
CA PRO A 286 5.52 9.89 11.54
C PRO A 286 5.64 9.51 10.07
N VAL A 287 5.62 8.20 9.79
CA VAL A 287 5.72 7.68 8.43
C VAL A 287 4.34 7.21 7.96
N TRP A 288 3.96 7.64 6.77
CA TRP A 288 2.62 7.40 6.23
C TRP A 288 2.57 6.26 5.22
N ARG A 289 3.57 6.19 4.33
CA ARG A 289 3.58 5.26 3.18
C ARG A 289 4.94 4.66 2.93
N VAL A 290 4.94 3.43 2.46
CA VAL A 290 6.14 2.68 2.05
C VAL A 290 5.89 1.98 0.72
N SER A 291 6.86 2.05 -0.18
CA SER A 291 6.79 1.34 -1.47
C SER A 291 8.12 0.74 -1.83
N TRP A 292 8.11 -0.52 -2.28
CA TRP A 292 9.27 -1.16 -2.84
C TRP A 292 9.37 -0.92 -4.35
N SER A 293 10.59 -0.77 -4.83
CA SER A 293 10.90 -0.79 -6.26
C SER A 293 10.71 -2.21 -6.82
N LEU A 294 10.16 -2.30 -8.03
CA LEU A 294 10.02 -3.55 -8.79
C LEU A 294 11.39 -4.18 -9.11
N SER A 295 12.43 -3.36 -9.26
CA SER A 295 13.79 -3.80 -9.52
C SER A 295 14.79 -3.13 -8.57
N GLY A 296 15.76 -3.88 -8.05
CA GLY A 296 16.84 -3.36 -7.22
C GLY A 296 16.57 -3.23 -5.71
N ASN A 297 15.40 -3.70 -5.22
CA ASN A 297 15.04 -3.75 -3.80
C ASN A 297 15.28 -2.42 -3.05
N VAL A 298 14.90 -1.32 -3.69
CA VAL A 298 14.95 0.03 -3.11
C VAL A 298 13.61 0.32 -2.46
N LEU A 299 13.64 0.87 -1.26
CA LEU A 299 12.46 1.27 -0.49
C LEU A 299 12.31 2.78 -0.55
N ALA A 300 11.12 3.25 -0.91
CA ALA A 300 10.73 4.63 -0.69
C ALA A 300 9.86 4.74 0.55
N VAL A 301 10.10 5.81 1.30
CA VAL A 301 9.42 6.11 2.56
C VAL A 301 8.90 7.54 2.48
N SER A 302 7.61 7.71 2.71
CA SER A 302 6.95 9.02 2.76
C SER A 302 6.59 9.38 4.20
N GLY A 303 7.13 10.50 4.68
CA GLY A 303 6.95 11.00 6.03
C GLY A 303 5.99 12.18 6.11
N ALA A 304 5.56 12.51 7.33
CA ALA A 304 4.78 13.73 7.62
C ALA A 304 5.61 15.02 7.46
N ASP A 305 6.90 14.92 7.19
CA ASP A 305 7.81 16.04 6.95
C ASP A 305 7.78 16.53 5.49
N ASN A 306 6.80 16.07 4.70
CA ASN A 306 6.64 16.32 3.26
C ASN A 306 7.90 15.95 2.45
N LYS A 307 8.67 14.97 2.95
CA LYS A 307 9.85 14.45 2.27
C LYS A 307 9.68 12.97 1.98
N VAL A 308 10.38 12.56 0.93
CA VAL A 308 10.42 11.18 0.49
C VAL A 308 11.86 10.73 0.52
N SER A 309 12.11 9.69 1.30
CA SER A 309 13.45 9.14 1.52
C SER A 309 13.58 7.82 0.78
N LEU A 310 14.70 7.64 0.07
CA LEU A 310 15.03 6.41 -0.66
C LEU A 310 16.12 5.63 0.08
N TRP A 311 15.86 4.34 0.30
CA TRP A 311 16.71 3.46 1.06
C TRP A 311 17.08 2.24 0.24
N LYS A 312 18.38 1.93 0.20
CA LYS A 312 18.89 0.73 -0.46
C LYS A 312 19.72 -0.09 0.51
N GLU A 313 19.62 -1.40 0.38
CA GLU A 313 20.48 -2.32 1.10
C GLU A 313 21.86 -2.36 0.45
N ASN A 314 22.89 -1.96 1.20
CA ASN A 314 24.26 -2.01 0.75
C ASN A 314 24.94 -3.31 1.22
N LEU A 315 25.50 -4.05 0.26
CA LEU A 315 26.34 -5.22 0.50
C LEU A 315 27.83 -4.82 0.52
N ARG A 316 28.26 -4.03 1.50
CA ARG A 316 29.69 -3.75 1.83
C ARG A 316 29.77 -3.19 3.26
N ALA A 317 30.60 -3.66 4.20
CA ALA A 317 31.80 -4.48 4.11
C ALA A 317 31.99 -5.36 5.38
N ALA A 318 31.92 -6.69 5.22
CA ALA A 318 32.50 -7.65 6.16
C ALA A 318 34.04 -7.73 6.04
N LYS A 319 34.71 -6.65 5.62
CA LYS A 319 36.17 -6.63 5.42
C LYS A 319 36.95 -5.73 6.35
N GLU A 320 36.31 -4.97 7.23
CA GLU A 320 37.03 -4.41 8.38
C GLU A 320 36.31 -4.71 9.68
N ARG A 321 37.02 -5.54 10.47
CA ARG A 321 36.92 -5.80 11.90
C ARG A 321 36.43 -7.21 12.24
N ASN A 322 37.40 -7.97 12.74
CA ASN A 322 37.33 -9.28 13.34
C ASN A 322 35.97 -9.69 13.94
N LYS A 323 35.57 -10.92 13.54
CA LYS A 323 34.77 -11.89 14.30
C LYS A 323 33.30 -11.51 14.62
N HIS A 324 32.40 -12.26 13.96
CA HIS A 324 30.97 -12.52 14.21
C HIS A 324 29.95 -11.67 13.42
N GLN A 325 29.31 -12.36 12.46
CA GLN A 325 28.12 -12.02 11.65
C GLN A 325 28.25 -10.91 10.58
N PRO A 326 27.72 -11.13 9.35
CA PRO A 326 27.60 -10.08 8.35
C PRO A 326 26.54 -9.06 8.79
N GLN A 327 26.93 -7.81 9.01
CA GLN A 327 25.99 -6.71 9.24
C GLN A 327 25.57 -6.09 7.90
N TYR A 328 24.28 -6.20 7.57
CA TYR A 328 23.65 -5.54 6.44
C TYR A 328 23.30 -4.10 6.84
N THR A 329 23.83 -3.09 6.17
CA THR A 329 23.54 -1.66 6.48
C THR A 329 22.60 -1.09 5.41
N LEU A 330 21.52 -0.44 5.85
CA LEU A 330 20.59 0.27 4.97
C LEU A 330 21.09 1.70 4.92
N GLN A 331 21.35 2.23 3.73
CA GLN A 331 21.86 3.58 3.56
C GLN A 331 20.83 4.42 2.82
N LEU A 332 20.65 5.66 3.27
CA LEU A 332 19.92 6.68 2.54
C LEU A 332 20.65 6.97 1.24
N CYS A 333 20.07 6.56 0.11
CA CYS A 333 20.56 6.95 -1.21
C CYS A 333 20.16 8.41 -1.43
N ARG A 334 21.13 9.33 -1.41
CA ARG A 334 20.94 10.73 -1.84
C ARG A 334 20.99 10.85 -3.37
N GLU A 335 20.23 10.02 -4.07
CA GLU A 335 20.11 10.06 -5.52
C GLU A 335 18.71 10.52 -5.89
N THR A 336 18.64 11.56 -6.71
CA THR A 336 17.40 12.15 -7.23
C THR A 336 16.55 11.09 -7.93
N LEU A 337 15.22 11.21 -7.81
CA LEU A 337 14.16 10.29 -8.29
C LEU A 337 14.27 9.77 -9.74
N ASN A 338 15.18 10.31 -10.55
CA ASN A 338 15.32 10.03 -11.97
C ASN A 338 15.75 8.58 -12.31
N GLU A 339 16.30 7.81 -11.35
CA GLU A 339 16.83 6.46 -11.63
C GLU A 339 15.90 5.30 -11.24
N PHE A 340 14.76 5.55 -10.60
CA PHE A 340 13.95 4.47 -10.03
C PHE A 340 12.66 4.19 -10.80
N ILE A 341 12.63 3.01 -11.44
CA ILE A 341 11.45 2.49 -12.14
C ILE A 341 10.49 1.89 -11.12
N GLY A 342 9.29 2.47 -11.00
CA GLY A 342 8.16 1.84 -10.31
C GLY A 342 8.08 2.10 -8.80
N ILE A 343 8.62 3.21 -8.32
CA ILE A 343 8.38 3.66 -6.94
C ILE A 343 7.11 4.51 -6.92
N PHE A 344 6.13 4.07 -6.13
CA PHE A 344 4.91 4.84 -5.85
C PHE A 344 5.12 5.72 -4.62
N ILE A 345 4.83 7.02 -4.71
CA ILE A 345 5.11 7.97 -3.64
C ILE A 345 3.87 8.83 -3.39
N GLU A 346 3.09 8.43 -2.40
CA GLU A 346 1.96 9.21 -1.90
C GLU A 346 2.44 10.06 -0.71
N MET A 347 2.23 11.38 -0.77
CA MET A 347 2.34 12.27 0.39
C MET A 347 0.93 12.56 0.90
N VAL A 348 0.56 11.97 2.03
CA VAL A 348 -0.69 12.32 2.73
C VAL A 348 -0.40 13.53 3.60
N GLN A 349 -1.07 14.64 3.31
CA GLN A 349 -1.07 15.80 4.20
C GLN A 349 -1.78 15.40 5.50
N GLY A 350 -1.03 15.42 6.61
CA GLY A 350 -1.62 15.39 7.93
C GLY A 350 -2.21 16.75 8.24
N ASP A 351 -3.42 17.02 7.75
CA ASP A 351 -4.14 18.24 8.14
C ASP A 351 -4.48 18.16 9.62
N GLY A 352 -3.93 19.11 10.38
CA GLY A 352 -4.08 19.25 11.82
C GLY A 352 -5.50 19.59 12.29
N GLU A 353 -6.51 19.57 11.42
CA GLU A 353 -7.90 19.92 11.78
C GLU A 353 -8.92 18.79 11.64
N ASP A 354 -8.55 17.58 11.18
CA ASP A 354 -9.51 16.47 11.11
C ASP A 354 -8.91 15.09 11.41
N ASN A 355 -8.12 15.00 12.48
CA ASN A 355 -7.72 13.71 13.08
C ASN A 355 -8.93 12.85 13.53
N SER A 356 -10.12 13.45 13.61
CA SER A 356 -11.42 12.78 13.84
C SER A 356 -11.94 12.00 12.62
N ALA A 357 -11.59 12.43 11.41
CA ALA A 357 -12.03 11.80 10.17
C ALA A 357 -11.26 10.50 9.87
N PHE A 358 -10.04 10.36 10.39
CA PHE A 358 -9.19 9.16 10.36
C PHE A 358 -9.50 8.15 11.49
N PHE A 359 -10.77 8.03 11.92
CA PHE A 359 -11.36 7.16 12.96
C PHE A 359 -11.56 7.79 14.36
N PRO A 360 -12.73 7.55 14.99
CA PRO A 360 -13.01 7.98 16.36
C PRO A 360 -12.39 6.97 17.33
N GLY A 361 -11.32 7.32 18.04
CA GLY A 361 -10.72 6.32 18.93
C GLY A 361 -9.59 6.69 19.89
N LYS A 362 -9.02 7.88 19.84
CA LYS A 362 -8.21 8.38 20.96
C LYS A 362 -9.01 9.46 21.68
N GLN A 363 -9.76 9.07 22.72
CA GLN A 363 -10.13 10.05 23.75
C GLN A 363 -8.82 10.72 24.21
N PRO A 364 -8.72 12.06 24.19
CA PRO A 364 -7.54 12.72 24.72
C PRO A 364 -7.44 12.33 26.20
N ALA A 365 -6.27 11.82 26.58
CA ALA A 365 -5.94 11.56 27.97
C ALA A 365 -6.29 12.80 28.80
N LEU A 366 -7.24 12.64 29.72
CA LEU A 366 -7.59 13.63 30.72
C LEU A 366 -6.30 14.10 31.39
N LYS A 367 -5.88 15.34 31.08
CA LYS A 367 -4.90 16.05 31.91
C LYS A 367 -5.53 16.16 33.29
N SER A 368 -5.06 15.35 34.22
CA SER A 368 -5.34 15.48 35.64
C SER A 368 -4.79 16.83 36.11
N GLY A 369 -5.67 17.81 36.27
CA GLY A 369 -5.19 19.14 36.60
C GLY A 369 -6.22 20.25 36.73
N GLU A 370 -7.45 19.97 37.21
CA GLU A 370 -8.31 21.05 37.70
C GLU A 370 -8.89 20.70 39.08
N ARG A 371 -8.55 21.55 40.05
CA ARG A 371 -9.07 21.55 41.42
C ARG A 371 -10.56 21.86 41.36
N ARG A 372 -11.39 21.02 42.00
CA ARG A 372 -12.80 21.36 42.28
C ARG A 372 -12.86 22.47 43.34
N PRO A 373 -13.60 23.57 43.12
CA PRO A 373 -14.10 24.38 44.21
C PRO A 373 -15.52 23.93 44.59
N GLY A 374 -15.74 23.68 45.87
CA GLY A 374 -17.07 23.77 46.50
C GLY A 374 -17.81 22.45 46.69
N GLU A 375 -17.74 21.91 47.92
CA GLU A 375 -18.94 21.48 48.65
C GLU A 375 -18.68 21.64 50.15
N ALA A 376 -19.72 22.05 50.85
CA ALA A 376 -19.70 22.83 52.08
C ALA A 376 -19.47 22.03 53.37
N ALA A 377 -19.04 22.76 54.41
CA ALA A 377 -19.50 22.59 55.78
C ALA A 377 -19.82 23.98 56.35
#